data_AF-A0A4R4TM34-F1
#
_entry.id   AF-A0A4R4TM34-F1
#
_cell.length_a   1.000
_cell.length_b   1.000
_cell.length_c   1.000
_cell.angle_alpha   90.00
_cell.angle_beta   90.00
_cell.angle_gamma   90.00
#
_symmetry.space_group_name_H-M   'P 1'
#
loop_
_entity.id
_entity.type
_entity.pdbx_description
1 polymer ?
#
loop_
_entity_poly.entity_id
_entity_poly.type
_entity_poly.pdbx_seq_one_letter_code
_entity_poly.pdbx_strand_id
1 'polypeptide(L)' 'MRPIDAPFVAAGPSGVAIRTRLKGLTARDENVLREVGVHLGSLAGRDLKARCEAGTAHDADGWAVRKRGLTGG' A
#
# COMPACT_ATOMS: atom_id res chain seq x y z
N MET A 1 -2.48 -12.37 36.15
CA MET A 1 -1.47 -12.92 35.23
C MET A 1 -2.16 -13.18 33.90
N ARG A 2 -1.61 -12.71 32.76
CA ARG A 2 -2.22 -12.95 31.44
C ARG A 2 -1.75 -14.32 30.91
N PRO A 3 -2.64 -15.14 30.32
CA PRO A 3 -2.23 -16.40 29.71
C PRO A 3 -1.31 -16.15 28.52
N ILE A 4 -0.36 -17.06 28.30
CA ILE A 4 0.51 -17.09 27.11
C ILE A 4 0.07 -18.27 26.25
N ASP A 5 -0.13 -18.02 24.96
CA ASP A 5 -0.54 -19.05 24.00
C ASP A 5 0.58 -20.07 23.73
N ALA A 6 0.17 -21.26 23.26
CA ALA A 6 1.09 -22.34 22.94
C ALA A 6 2.03 -21.95 21.77
N PRO A 7 3.29 -22.43 21.78
CA PRO A 7 4.21 -22.25 20.65
C PRO A 7 3.61 -22.80 19.35
N PHE A 8 3.78 -22.08 18.24
CA PHE A 8 3.38 -22.54 16.91
C PHE A 8 4.50 -22.29 15.89
N VAL A 9 4.47 -23.04 14.79
CA VAL A 9 5.40 -22.85 13.67
C VAL A 9 4.75 -21.92 12.65
N ALA A 10 5.35 -20.74 12.44
CA ALA A 10 4.95 -19.85 11.37
C ALA A 10 5.36 -20.42 10.00
N ALA A 11 4.52 -20.20 8.97
CA ALA A 11 4.90 -20.51 7.60
C ALA A 11 6.21 -19.78 7.24
N GLY A 12 7.10 -20.47 6.51
CA GLY A 12 8.33 -19.87 6.02
C GLY A 12 8.05 -18.64 5.14
N PRO A 13 8.95 -17.64 5.10
CA PRO A 13 8.72 -16.42 4.35
C PRO A 13 8.55 -16.72 2.87
N SER A 14 7.38 -16.40 2.30
CA SER A 14 7.16 -16.37 0.85
C SER A 14 7.72 -15.05 0.29
N GLY A 15 9.05 -14.89 0.33
CA GLY A 15 9.70 -13.68 -0.15
C GLY A 15 9.70 -13.60 -1.68
N VAL A 16 9.16 -12.51 -2.24
CA VAL A 16 9.39 -12.13 -3.65
C VAL A 16 10.60 -11.21 -3.70
N ALA A 17 11.57 -11.50 -4.57
CA ALA A 17 12.69 -10.60 -4.82
C ALA A 17 12.20 -9.35 -5.57
N ILE A 18 12.06 -8.23 -4.87
CA ILE A 18 11.70 -6.94 -5.48
C ILE A 18 12.96 -6.27 -6.03
N ARG A 19 12.96 -5.97 -7.33
CA ARG A 19 14.02 -5.20 -7.96
C ARG A 19 13.76 -3.71 -7.80
N THR A 20 14.74 -2.98 -7.30
CA THR A 20 14.67 -1.53 -7.09
C THR A 20 15.01 -0.73 -8.35
N ARG A 21 15.53 -1.37 -9.42
CA ARG A 21 15.84 -0.74 -10.70
C ARG A 21 15.20 -1.48 -11.86
N LEU A 22 14.52 -0.72 -12.73
CA LEU A 22 14.03 -1.17 -14.01
C LEU A 22 15.13 -0.99 -15.07
N LYS A 23 15.26 -1.95 -16.00
CA LYS A 23 16.25 -1.94 -17.07
C LYS A 23 15.55 -2.05 -18.42
N GLY A 24 16.20 -1.58 -19.48
CA GLY A 24 15.69 -1.68 -20.85
C GLY A 24 14.45 -0.82 -21.10
N LEU A 25 14.30 0.29 -20.35
CA LEU A 25 13.21 1.23 -20.56
C LEU A 25 13.46 2.05 -21.82
N THR A 26 12.41 2.23 -22.61
CA THR A 26 12.38 3.26 -23.65
C THR A 26 12.05 4.61 -23.03
N ALA A 27 12.31 5.71 -23.75
CA ALA A 27 11.89 7.05 -23.33
C ALA A 27 10.37 7.16 -23.13
N ARG A 28 9.58 6.35 -23.87
CA ARG A 28 8.13 6.30 -23.67
C ARG A 28 7.76 5.65 -22.34
N ASP A 29 8.45 4.57 -21.97
CA ASP A 29 8.21 3.88 -20.69
C ASP A 29 8.53 4.79 -19.52
N GLU A 30 9.64 5.54 -19.59
CA GLU A 30 10.00 6.51 -18.56
C GLU A 30 8.94 7.59 -18.38
N ASN A 31 8.39 8.11 -19.47
CA ASN A 31 7.29 9.07 -19.41
C ASN A 31 6.04 8.50 -18.76
N VAL A 32 5.63 7.29 -19.14
CA VAL A 32 4.48 6.61 -18.52
C VAL A 32 4.73 6.38 -17.03
N LEU A 33 5.90 5.89 -16.65
CA LEU A 33 6.26 5.65 -15.25
C LEU A 33 6.25 6.94 -14.43
N ARG A 34 6.69 8.06 -15.00
CA ARG A 34 6.64 9.37 -14.34
C ARG A 34 5.20 9.82 -14.11
N GLU A 35 4.34 9.76 -15.12
CA GLU A 35 2.93 10.14 -14.98
C GLU A 35 2.18 9.25 -13.98
N VAL A 36 2.37 7.93 -14.09
CA VAL A 36 1.79 6.96 -13.14
C VAL A 36 2.31 7.21 -11.74
N GLY A 37 3.61 7.48 -11.58
CA GLY A 37 4.22 7.79 -10.30
C GLY A 37 3.62 9.03 -9.64
N VAL A 38 3.43 10.11 -10.40
CA VAL A 38 2.77 11.34 -9.93
C VAL A 38 1.34 11.05 -9.47
N HIS A 39 0.57 10.32 -10.30
CA HIS A 39 -0.80 9.97 -9.97
C HIS A 39 -0.89 9.11 -8.69
N LEU A 40 -0.12 8.01 -8.62
CA LEU A 40 -0.08 7.13 -7.45
C LEU A 40 0.43 7.84 -6.21
N GLY A 41 1.40 8.75 -6.33
CA GLY A 41 1.87 9.59 -5.23
C GLY A 41 0.77 10.49 -4.66
N SER A 42 -0.03 11.12 -5.53
CA SER A 42 -1.20 11.90 -5.12
C SER A 42 -2.24 11.04 -4.39
N LEU A 43 -2.54 9.85 -4.92
CA LEU A 43 -3.45 8.91 -4.26
C LEU A 43 -2.94 8.49 -2.87
N ALA A 44 -1.66 8.14 -2.77
CA ALA A 44 -1.04 7.73 -1.52
C ALA A 44 -1.04 8.86 -0.47
N GLY A 45 -0.78 10.10 -0.90
CA GLY A 45 -0.83 11.27 -0.02
C GLY A 45 -2.23 11.53 0.53
N ARG A 46 -3.27 11.48 -0.33
CA ARG A 46 -4.67 11.61 0.10
C ARG A 46 -5.08 10.49 1.05
N ASP A 47 -4.68 9.26 0.74
CA ASP A 47 -4.96 8.10 1.58
C ASP A 47 -4.30 8.22 2.95
N LEU A 48 -3.04 8.64 3.00
CA LEU A 48 -2.29 8.84 4.23
C LEU A 48 -2.93 9.91 5.11
N LYS A 49 -3.34 11.04 4.54
CA LYS A 49 -4.06 12.10 5.27
C LYS A 49 -5.29 11.53 5.99
N ALA A 50 -6.15 10.81 5.27
CA ALA A 50 -7.35 10.21 5.83
C ALA A 50 -7.05 9.18 6.93
N ARG A 51 -5.94 8.42 6.81
CA ARG A 51 -5.50 7.49 7.88
C ARG A 51 -5.05 8.24 9.13
N CYS A 52 -4.29 9.32 8.96
CA CYS A 52 -3.84 10.13 10.08
C CYS A 52 -5.03 10.73 10.84
N GLU A 53 -6.08 11.17 10.13
CA GLU A 53 -7.33 11.66 10.73
C GLU A 53 -8.09 10.57 11.49
N ALA A 54 -8.12 9.33 10.98
CA ALA A 54 -8.81 8.20 11.61
C ALA A 54 -8.12 7.68 12.89
N GLY A 55 -6.80 7.88 13.04
CA GLY A 55 -6.05 7.42 14.20
C GLY A 55 -6.16 5.91 14.40
N THR A 56 -6.48 5.46 15.62
CA THR A 56 -6.68 4.04 15.97
C THR A 56 -8.08 3.51 15.70
N ALA A 57 -9.01 4.38 15.29
CA ALA A 57 -10.36 3.98 14.90
C ALA A 57 -10.35 3.54 13.44
N HIS A 58 -10.11 2.25 13.20
CA HIS A 58 -10.17 1.68 11.86
C HIS A 58 -10.83 0.30 11.89
N ASP A 59 -11.90 0.16 11.11
CA ASP A 59 -12.56 -1.11 10.80
C ASP A 59 -12.44 -1.42 9.30
N ALA A 60 -12.81 -2.65 8.93
CA ALA A 60 -12.70 -3.12 7.55
C ALA A 60 -13.62 -2.34 6.59
N ASP A 61 -14.78 -1.90 7.07
CA ASP A 61 -15.77 -1.18 6.26
C ASP A 61 -15.30 0.25 5.93
N GLY A 62 -14.78 0.97 6.93
CA GLY A 62 -14.15 2.28 6.76
C GLY A 62 -12.94 2.21 5.84
N TRP A 63 -12.15 1.13 5.91
CA TRP A 63 -11.07 0.88 4.97
C TRP A 63 -11.58 0.74 3.53
N ALA A 64 -12.64 -0.06 3.32
CA ALA A 64 -13.21 -0.29 2.00
C ALA A 64 -13.80 0.99 1.39
N VAL A 65 -14.54 1.78 2.17
CA VAL A 65 -15.12 3.07 1.75
C VAL A 65 -14.02 4.04 1.32
N ARG A 66 -13.01 4.24 2.16
CA ARG A 66 -11.87 5.14 1.86
C ARG A 66 -11.14 4.72 0.59
N LYS A 67 -10.82 3.43 0.43
CA LYS A 67 -10.11 2.92 -0.75
C LYS A 67 -10.88 3.12 -2.04
N ARG A 68 -12.21 2.95 -2.04
CA ARG A 68 -13.07 3.25 -3.21
C ARG A 68 -13.03 4.73 -3.58
N GLY A 69 -13.03 5.62 -2.59
CA GLY A 69 -12.98 7.07 -2.80
C GLY A 69 -11.67 7.57 -3.45
N LEU A 70 -10.59 6.78 -3.43
CA LEU A 70 -9.32 7.19 -4.05
C LEU A 70 -9.35 7.21 -5.57
N THR A 71 -10.14 6.34 -6.20
CA THR A 71 -10.09 6.10 -7.66
C THR A 71 -11.40 6.39 -8.39
N GLY A 72 -12.45 6.81 -7.69
CA GLY A 72 -13.78 7.07 -8.25
C GLY A 72 -14.00 8.49 -8.78
N GLY A 73 -12.94 9.24 -9.09
CA GLY A 73 -13.00 10.60 -9.65
C GLY A 73 -12.80 10.62 -11.16
#